data_AF-A0A7M1XME4-F1
#
_entry.id   AF-A0A7M1XME4-F1
#
_cell.length_a   1.000
_cell.length_b   1.000
_cell.length_c   1.000
_cell.angle_alpha   90.00
_cell.angle_beta   90.00
_cell.angle_gamma   90.00
#
_symmetry.space_group_name_H-M   'P 1'
#
loop_
_entity.id
_entity.type
_entity.pdbx_description
1 polymer ?
#
loop_
_entity_poly.entity_id
_entity_poly.type
_entity_poly.pdbx_seq_one_letter_code
_entity_poly.pdbx_strand_id
1 'polypeptide(L)'
;MTYLESITYLTGNFLQVSQFALKNAYRVICLTEGKEKETPYMAGALSQVEACEALAKAYLTMNKSLSGEELIQFFSLHKGLSSKDTKDLKTMLNKRDYLVSYFYLENTSRLALEEVAVYESVIKELKEYVELANKLNVSLSKACDRLYTLF
;
A
#
# COMPACT_ATOMS: atom_id res chain seq x y z
N MET A 1 -5.07 27.26 -2.90
CA MET A 1 -4.87 26.03 -3.69
C MET A 1 -6.05 25.92 -4.65
N THR A 2 -5.79 25.89 -5.95
CA THR A 2 -6.82 25.71 -6.99
C THR A 2 -7.36 24.28 -7.00
N TYR A 3 -8.44 24.02 -7.73
CA TYR A 3 -8.99 22.67 -7.88
C TYR A 3 -7.99 21.70 -8.53
N LEU A 4 -7.29 22.13 -9.59
CA LEU A 4 -6.27 21.33 -10.26
C LEU A 4 -5.03 21.08 -9.39
N GLU A 5 -4.61 22.08 -8.60
CA GLU A 5 -3.56 21.90 -7.59
C GLU A 5 -3.98 20.87 -6.54
N SER A 6 -5.24 20.92 -6.10
CA SER A 6 -5.80 19.97 -5.13
C SER A 6 -5.82 18.56 -5.67
N ILE A 7 -6.24 18.37 -6.92
CA ILE A 7 -6.23 17.06 -7.59
C ILE A 7 -4.81 16.52 -7.69
N THR A 8 -3.87 17.33 -8.19
CA THR A 8 -2.46 16.94 -8.32
C THR A 8 -1.85 16.57 -6.98
N TYR A 9 -2.11 17.38 -5.94
CA TYR A 9 -1.64 17.12 -4.57
C TYR A 9 -2.20 15.79 -4.02
N LEU A 10 -3.51 15.57 -4.15
CA LEU A 10 -4.14 14.37 -3.61
C LEU A 10 -3.70 13.10 -4.35
N THR A 11 -3.54 13.16 -5.67
CA THR A 11 -2.97 12.06 -6.46
C THR A 11 -1.55 11.73 -5.99
N GLY A 12 -0.68 12.75 -5.85
CA GLY A 12 0.68 12.56 -5.34
C GLY A 12 0.71 11.97 -3.93
N ASN A 13 -0.14 12.48 -3.04
CA ASN A 13 -0.26 11.98 -1.66
C ASN A 13 -0.71 10.51 -1.64
N PHE A 14 -1.73 10.15 -2.43
CA PHE A 14 -2.16 8.75 -2.53
C PHE A 14 -1.04 7.83 -3.02
N LEU A 15 -0.30 8.24 -4.06
CA LEU A 15 0.83 7.47 -4.58
C LEU A 15 1.95 7.30 -3.53
N GLN A 16 2.21 8.32 -2.73
CA GLN A 16 3.19 8.23 -1.65
C GLN A 16 2.72 7.30 -0.52
N VAL A 17 1.50 7.48 -0.02
CA VAL A 17 0.95 6.67 1.08
C VAL A 17 0.81 5.20 0.66
N SER A 18 0.40 4.94 -0.59
CA SER A 18 0.31 3.57 -1.11
C SER A 18 1.67 2.86 -1.16
N GLN A 19 2.77 3.58 -1.42
CA GLN A 19 4.12 3.01 -1.30
C GLN A 19 4.47 2.64 0.15
N PHE A 20 4.04 3.43 1.14
CA PHE A 20 4.25 3.09 2.55
C PHE A 20 3.42 1.88 2.98
N ALA A 21 2.15 1.82 2.56
CA ALA A 21 1.30 0.66 2.81
C ALA A 21 1.91 -0.61 2.18
N LEU A 22 2.40 -0.53 0.95
CA LEU A 22 3.05 -1.66 0.27
C LEU A 22 4.31 -2.14 1.00
N LYS A 23 5.16 -1.20 1.45
CA LYS A 23 6.33 -1.51 2.29
C LYS A 23 5.94 -2.27 3.55
N ASN A 24 4.92 -1.78 4.26
CA ASN A 24 4.45 -2.42 5.48
C ASN A 24 3.78 -3.78 5.20
N ALA A 25 3.09 -3.96 4.07
CA ALA A 25 2.53 -5.26 3.69
C ALA A 25 3.61 -6.32 3.49
N TYR A 26 4.71 -5.99 2.80
CA TYR A 26 5.87 -6.89 2.67
C TYR A 26 6.49 -7.23 4.03
N ARG A 27 6.65 -6.23 4.91
CA ARG A 27 7.18 -6.43 6.26
C ARG A 27 6.30 -7.38 7.07
N VAL A 28 4.98 -7.21 7.06
CA VAL A 28 4.05 -8.11 7.77
C VAL A 28 4.21 -9.56 7.32
N ILE A 29 4.28 -9.81 6.01
CA ILE A 29 4.49 -11.17 5.49
C ILE A 29 5.83 -11.73 5.94
N CYS A 30 6.92 -10.98 5.76
CA CYS A 30 8.26 -11.46 6.10
C CYS A 30 8.41 -11.74 7.60
N LEU A 31 7.86 -10.88 8.46
CA LEU A 31 7.86 -11.06 9.90
C LEU A 31 6.99 -12.25 10.32
N THR A 32 5.83 -12.44 9.68
CA THR A 32 4.95 -13.57 9.96
C THR A 32 5.64 -14.89 9.60
N GLU A 33 6.14 -15.00 8.37
CA GLU A 33 6.86 -16.20 7.92
C GLU A 33 8.15 -16.44 8.71
N GLY A 34 8.87 -15.37 9.04
CA GLY A 34 10.06 -15.43 9.87
C GLY A 34 9.76 -16.01 11.25
N LYS A 35 8.65 -15.59 11.86
CA LYS A 35 8.21 -16.12 13.15
C LYS A 35 7.76 -17.58 13.06
N GLU A 36 7.05 -17.97 11.99
CA GLU A 36 6.66 -19.36 11.75
C GLU A 36 7.86 -20.31 11.58
N LYS A 37 8.98 -19.79 11.04
CA LYS A 37 10.23 -20.54 10.83
C LYS A 37 11.20 -20.48 12.01
N GLU A 38 10.85 -19.75 13.07
CA GLU A 38 11.70 -19.63 14.24
C GLU A 38 11.85 -20.97 14.96
N THR A 39 13.08 -21.33 15.28
CA THR A 39 13.37 -22.51 16.09
C THR A 39 13.64 -22.09 17.54
N PRO A 40 13.44 -22.97 18.55
CA PRO A 40 13.66 -22.62 19.96
C PRO A 40 15.06 -22.08 20.26
N TYR A 41 16.07 -22.44 19.46
CA TYR A 41 17.46 -21.99 19.60
C TYR A 41 17.75 -20.62 18.98
N MET A 42 16.83 -20.09 18.16
CA MET A 42 16.90 -18.77 17.55
C MET A 42 15.90 -17.78 18.15
N ALA A 43 15.13 -18.22 19.16
CA ALA A 43 14.08 -17.44 19.80
C ALA A 43 14.59 -16.07 20.28
N GLY A 44 14.02 -15.00 19.73
CA GLY A 44 14.35 -13.62 20.10
C GLY A 44 15.74 -13.14 19.70
N ALA A 45 16.36 -13.80 18.72
CA ALA A 45 17.57 -13.30 18.13
C ALA A 45 17.28 -12.02 17.30
N LEU A 46 17.89 -10.91 17.68
CA LEU A 46 17.80 -9.62 16.95
C LEU A 46 18.16 -9.78 15.46
N SER A 47 19.06 -10.72 15.15
CA SER A 47 19.47 -11.08 13.79
C SER A 47 18.33 -11.63 12.92
N GLN A 48 17.29 -12.21 13.51
CA GLN A 48 16.14 -12.73 12.76
C GLN A 48 15.19 -11.62 12.31
N VAL A 49 14.99 -10.60 13.15
CA VAL A 49 14.24 -9.39 12.78
C VAL A 49 14.96 -8.66 11.64
N GLU A 50 16.28 -8.52 11.74
CA GLU A 50 17.11 -7.91 10.69
C GLU A 50 17.02 -8.68 9.36
N ALA A 51 17.04 -10.03 9.42
CA ALA A 51 16.84 -10.87 8.24
C ALA A 51 15.46 -10.67 7.59
N CYS A 52 14.40 -10.56 8.40
CA CYS A 52 13.04 -10.30 7.90
C CYS A 52 12.95 -8.93 7.21
N GLU A 53 13.56 -7.89 7.79
CA GLU A 53 13.62 -6.55 7.19
C GLU A 53 14.42 -6.53 5.89
N ALA A 54 15.53 -7.26 5.82
CA ALA A 54 16.32 -7.41 4.60
C ALA A 54 15.51 -8.11 3.50
N LEU A 55 14.76 -9.16 3.85
CA LEU A 55 13.88 -9.87 2.90
C LEU A 55 12.73 -8.98 2.41
N ALA A 56 12.09 -8.22 3.28
CA ALA A 56 11.04 -7.28 2.90
C ALA A 56 11.55 -6.21 1.92
N LYS A 57 12.76 -5.69 2.14
CA LYS A 57 13.44 -4.78 1.21
C LYS A 57 13.77 -5.45 -0.13
N ALA A 58 14.20 -6.71 -0.10
CA ALA A 58 14.48 -7.49 -1.31
C ALA A 58 13.20 -7.68 -2.13
N TYR A 59 12.08 -8.07 -1.51
CA TYR A 59 10.79 -8.18 -2.22
C TYR A 59 10.34 -6.88 -2.83
N LEU A 60 10.49 -5.75 -2.14
CA LEU A 60 10.14 -4.45 -2.72
C LEU A 60 10.98 -4.13 -3.97
N THR A 61 12.25 -4.55 -3.98
CA THR A 61 13.15 -4.32 -5.11
C THR A 61 12.85 -5.27 -6.28
N MET A 62 12.67 -6.56 -5.99
CA MET A 62 12.37 -7.60 -6.98
C MET A 62 11.02 -7.37 -7.66
N ASN A 63 10.04 -6.82 -6.92
CA ASN A 63 8.68 -6.64 -7.40
C ASN A 63 8.37 -5.22 -7.88
N LYS A 64 9.39 -4.36 -8.05
CA LYS A 64 9.21 -2.95 -8.43
C LYS A 64 8.48 -2.78 -9.77
N SER A 65 8.65 -3.73 -10.69
CA SER A 65 8.06 -3.73 -12.03
C SER A 65 6.71 -4.45 -12.10
N LEU A 66 6.24 -5.07 -11.01
CA LEU A 66 4.97 -5.77 -11.02
C LEU A 66 3.81 -4.78 -11.11
N SER A 67 2.83 -5.14 -11.94
CA SER A 67 1.50 -4.52 -11.98
C SER A 67 0.74 -4.73 -10.67
N GLY A 68 -0.32 -3.96 -10.46
CA GLY A 68 -1.20 -4.12 -9.30
C GLY A 68 -1.80 -5.52 -9.23
N GLU A 69 -2.16 -6.14 -10.36
CA GLU A 69 -2.70 -7.50 -10.41
C GLU A 69 -1.66 -8.55 -10.00
N GLU A 70 -0.42 -8.44 -10.49
CA GLU A 70 0.68 -9.33 -10.09
C GLU A 70 1.01 -9.17 -8.60
N LEU A 71 0.95 -7.95 -8.07
CA LEU A 71 1.09 -7.69 -6.63
C LEU A 71 -0.07 -8.30 -5.84
N ILE A 72 -1.31 -8.18 -6.31
CA ILE A 72 -2.48 -8.81 -5.67
C ILE A 72 -2.30 -10.32 -5.60
N GLN A 73 -1.85 -10.95 -6.68
CA GLN A 73 -1.59 -12.38 -6.73
C GLN A 73 -0.48 -12.76 -5.74
N PHE A 74 0.63 -12.02 -5.72
CA PHE A 74 1.69 -12.20 -4.74
C PHE A 74 1.11 -12.18 -3.31
N PHE A 75 0.43 -11.11 -2.91
CA PHE A 75 -0.10 -10.98 -1.55
C PHE A 75 -1.18 -12.00 -1.20
N SER A 76 -1.84 -12.60 -2.20
CA SER A 76 -2.84 -13.65 -1.99
C SER A 76 -2.22 -15.03 -1.71
N LEU A 77 -1.00 -15.27 -2.18
CA LEU A 77 -0.27 -16.53 -1.96
C LEU A 77 0.45 -16.57 -0.60
N HIS A 78 0.74 -15.39 -0.03
CA HIS A 78 1.47 -15.25 1.22
C HIS A 78 0.54 -15.08 2.43
N LYS A 79 0.95 -15.61 3.58
CA LYS A 79 0.23 -15.50 4.86
C LYS A 79 0.68 -14.26 5.64
N GLY A 80 -0.18 -13.79 6.54
CA GLY A 80 0.14 -12.74 7.53
C GLY A 80 -0.74 -11.49 7.45
N LEU A 81 -1.38 -11.25 6.31
CA LEU A 81 -2.36 -10.16 6.18
C LEU A 81 -3.74 -10.62 6.66
N SER A 82 -4.46 -9.74 7.36
CA SER A 82 -5.86 -9.99 7.70
C SER A 82 -6.73 -9.94 6.43
N SER A 83 -7.88 -10.63 6.43
CA SER A 83 -8.81 -10.61 5.29
C SER A 83 -9.25 -9.19 4.92
N LYS A 84 -9.38 -8.31 5.91
CA LYS A 84 -9.66 -6.89 5.73
C LYS A 84 -8.50 -6.18 5.06
N ASP A 85 -7.28 -6.30 5.59
CA ASP A 85 -6.10 -5.64 5.03
C ASP A 85 -5.82 -6.12 3.60
N THR A 86 -6.05 -7.41 3.29
CA THR A 86 -5.93 -7.95 1.92
C THR A 86 -6.94 -7.30 0.97
N LYS A 87 -8.19 -7.13 1.40
CA LYS A 87 -9.23 -6.47 0.59
C LYS A 87 -8.89 -4.99 0.36
N ASP A 88 -8.47 -4.29 1.41
CA ASP A 88 -8.11 -2.88 1.34
C ASP A 88 -6.86 -2.68 0.48
N LEU A 89 -5.87 -3.59 0.58
CA LEU A 89 -4.66 -3.62 -0.26
C LEU A 89 -5.00 -3.84 -1.74
N LYS A 90 -5.86 -4.81 -2.04
CA LYS A 90 -6.35 -5.04 -3.41
C LYS A 90 -7.01 -3.80 -3.99
N THR A 91 -7.86 -3.16 -3.20
CA THR A 91 -8.54 -1.92 -3.61
C THR A 91 -7.53 -0.81 -3.87
N MET A 92 -6.59 -0.59 -2.94
CA MET A 92 -5.54 0.41 -3.08
C MET A 92 -4.66 0.18 -4.32
N LEU A 93 -4.25 -1.07 -4.60
CA LEU A 93 -3.42 -1.41 -5.76
C LEU A 93 -4.16 -1.11 -7.08
N ASN A 94 -5.43 -1.49 -7.19
CA ASN A 94 -6.24 -1.16 -8.36
C ASN A 94 -6.39 0.36 -8.56
N LYS A 95 -6.60 1.11 -7.48
CA LYS A 95 -6.71 2.57 -7.55
C LYS A 95 -5.37 3.25 -7.86
N ARG A 96 -4.25 2.67 -7.42
CA ARG A 96 -2.91 3.12 -7.80
C ARG A 96 -2.68 2.96 -9.30
N ASP A 97 -2.97 1.80 -9.85
CA ASP A 97 -2.80 1.56 -11.28
C ASP A 97 -3.71 2.47 -12.11
N TYR A 98 -4.95 2.69 -11.64
CA TYR A 98 -5.86 3.67 -12.24
C TYR A 98 -5.27 5.09 -12.26
N LEU A 99 -4.78 5.58 -11.11
CA LEU A 99 -4.26 6.94 -10.98
C LEU A 99 -2.96 7.17 -11.75
N VAL A 100 -2.12 6.14 -11.89
CA VAL A 100 -0.88 6.22 -12.66
C VAL A 100 -1.13 6.17 -14.16
N SER A 101 -2.04 5.30 -14.62
CA SER A 101 -2.14 4.94 -16.04
C SER A 101 -3.29 5.61 -16.77
N TYR A 102 -4.43 5.84 -16.11
CA TYR A 102 -5.70 6.17 -16.79
C TYR A 102 -6.34 7.48 -16.33
N PHE A 103 -6.11 7.90 -15.09
CA PHE A 103 -6.85 9.00 -14.47
C PHE A 103 -6.88 10.28 -15.30
N TYR A 104 -5.72 10.78 -15.74
CA TYR A 104 -5.70 12.00 -16.55
C TYR A 104 -6.30 11.78 -17.93
N LEU A 105 -6.09 10.62 -18.57
CA LEU A 105 -6.68 10.31 -19.88
C LEU A 105 -8.21 10.33 -19.82
N GLU A 106 -8.79 9.66 -18.83
CA GLU A 106 -10.24 9.55 -18.67
C GLU A 106 -10.89 10.85 -18.20
N ASN A 107 -10.18 11.67 -17.42
CA ASN A 107 -10.71 12.90 -16.86
C ASN A 107 -10.35 14.16 -17.67
N THR A 108 -9.52 14.07 -18.72
CA THR A 108 -9.06 15.24 -19.50
C THR A 108 -10.23 16.07 -20.01
N SER A 109 -11.20 15.44 -20.68
CA SER A 109 -12.36 16.14 -21.26
C SER A 109 -13.27 16.75 -20.20
N ARG A 110 -13.46 16.06 -19.07
CA ARG A 110 -14.33 16.52 -17.97
C ARG A 110 -13.72 17.68 -17.19
N LEU A 111 -12.42 17.61 -16.92
CA LEU A 111 -11.69 18.68 -16.24
C LEU A 111 -11.58 19.92 -17.14
N ALA A 112 -11.47 19.74 -18.46
CA ALA A 112 -11.43 20.84 -19.43
C ALA A 112 -12.73 21.65 -19.52
N LEU A 113 -13.87 21.10 -19.07
CA LEU A 113 -15.15 21.85 -19.01
C LEU A 113 -15.20 22.86 -17.85
N GLU A 114 -14.22 22.82 -16.94
CA GLU A 114 -14.06 23.72 -15.80
C GLU A 114 -15.28 23.80 -14.86
N GLU A 115 -16.13 22.78 -14.86
CA GLU A 115 -17.29 22.71 -13.99
C GLU A 115 -16.88 22.46 -12.53
N VAL A 116 -17.23 23.38 -11.64
CA VAL A 116 -16.91 23.29 -10.19
C VAL A 116 -17.38 21.97 -9.58
N ALA A 117 -18.59 21.53 -9.92
CA ALA A 117 -19.15 20.27 -9.40
C ALA A 117 -18.32 19.04 -9.82
N VAL A 118 -17.72 19.04 -11.01
CA VAL A 118 -16.84 17.96 -11.47
C VAL A 118 -15.57 17.94 -10.63
N TYR A 119 -14.94 19.10 -10.41
CA TYR A 119 -13.74 19.20 -9.58
C TYR A 119 -13.97 18.76 -8.14
N GLU A 120 -15.06 19.20 -7.51
CA GLU A 120 -15.39 18.83 -6.14
C GLU A 120 -15.63 17.33 -6.00
N SER A 121 -16.29 16.71 -6.99
CA SER A 121 -16.51 15.26 -7.05
C SER A 121 -15.19 14.49 -7.11
N VAL A 122 -14.30 14.86 -8.04
CA VAL A 122 -12.98 14.22 -8.19
C VAL A 122 -12.13 14.40 -6.93
N ILE A 123 -12.14 15.59 -6.33
CA ILE A 123 -11.40 15.85 -5.08
C ILE A 123 -11.93 14.99 -3.94
N LYS A 124 -13.26 14.82 -3.84
CA LYS A 124 -13.86 13.95 -2.82
C LYS A 124 -13.41 12.51 -3.00
N GLU A 125 -13.47 11.98 -4.22
CA GLU A 125 -13.02 10.63 -4.54
C GLU A 125 -11.54 10.41 -4.19
N LEU A 126 -10.67 11.36 -4.56
CA LEU A 126 -9.24 11.28 -4.24
C LEU A 126 -8.98 11.33 -2.73
N LYS A 127 -9.75 12.13 -1.97
CA LYS A 127 -9.68 12.13 -0.50
C LYS A 127 -10.04 10.78 0.09
N GLU A 128 -11.09 10.12 -0.42
CA GLU A 128 -11.49 8.79 0.02
C GLU A 128 -10.38 7.75 -0.26
N TYR A 129 -9.70 7.85 -1.42
CA TYR A 129 -8.54 7.00 -1.73
C TYR A 129 -7.38 7.23 -0.77
N VAL A 130 -7.04 8.50 -0.49
CA VAL A 130 -5.99 8.85 0.48
C VAL A 130 -6.36 8.34 1.88
N GLU A 131 -7.61 8.44 2.29
CA GLU A 131 -8.07 7.93 3.59
C GLU A 131 -7.97 6.41 3.69
N LEU A 132 -8.38 5.69 2.64
CA LEU A 132 -8.22 4.24 2.53
C LEU A 132 -6.74 3.84 2.68
N ALA A 133 -5.85 4.45 1.90
CA ALA A 133 -4.42 4.15 1.92
C ALA A 133 -3.79 4.45 3.29
N ASN A 134 -4.20 5.54 3.94
CA ASN A 134 -3.73 5.90 5.28
C ASN A 134 -4.20 4.89 6.34
N LYS A 135 -5.49 4.54 6.32
CA LYS A 135 -6.05 3.54 7.24
C LYS A 135 -5.35 2.19 7.10
N LEU A 136 -5.14 1.74 5.86
CA LEU A 136 -4.40 0.52 5.57
C LEU A 136 -2.95 0.61 6.07
N ASN A 137 -2.24 1.68 5.75
CA ASN A 137 -0.85 1.87 6.20
C ASN A 137 -0.73 1.82 7.73
N VAL A 138 -1.63 2.49 8.45
CA VAL A 138 -1.67 2.46 9.93
C VAL A 138 -1.98 1.06 10.44
N SER A 139 -2.93 0.35 9.83
CA SER A 139 -3.28 -1.03 10.19
C SER A 139 -2.07 -1.96 10.08
N LEU A 140 -1.38 -1.90 8.92
CA LEU A 140 -0.19 -2.71 8.64
C LEU A 140 1.00 -2.34 9.54
N SER A 141 1.23 -1.05 9.79
CA SER A 141 2.28 -0.60 10.71
C SER A 141 2.06 -1.18 12.12
N LYS A 142 0.82 -1.11 12.63
CA LYS A 142 0.48 -1.70 13.92
C LYS A 142 0.62 -3.23 13.93
N ALA A 143 0.41 -3.88 12.80
CA ALA A 143 0.65 -5.32 12.67
C ALA A 143 2.15 -5.64 12.75
N CYS A 144 3.01 -4.85 12.09
CA CYS A 144 4.46 -4.96 12.25
C CYS A 144 4.88 -4.75 13.72
N ASP A 145 4.39 -3.69 14.37
CA ASP A 145 4.73 -3.39 15.78
C ASP A 145 4.39 -4.56 16.70
N ARG A 146 3.22 -5.19 16.51
CA ARG A 146 2.84 -6.40 17.25
C ARG A 146 3.76 -7.57 16.95
N LEU A 147 4.10 -7.82 15.68
CA LEU A 147 4.99 -8.91 15.30
C LEU A 147 6.40 -8.72 15.87
N TYR A 148 6.92 -7.49 15.94
CA TYR A 148 8.22 -7.24 16.57
C TYR A 148 8.25 -7.62 18.04
N THR A 149 7.15 -7.40 18.79
CA THR A 149 7.08 -7.80 20.20
C THR A 149 7.07 -9.32 20.41
N LEU A 150 6.88 -10.10 19.33
CA LEU A 150 6.89 -11.54 19.41
C LEU A 150 8.28 -12.14 19.22
N PHE A 151 9.24 -11.41 18.65
CA PHE A 151 10.64 -11.82 18.61
C PHE A 151 11.30 -11.41 19.92
#